data_AF-A0A850M8L7-F1
#
_entry.id   AF-A0A850M8L7-F1
#
_cell.length_a   1.000
_cell.length_b   1.000
_cell.length_c   1.000
_cell.angle_alpha   90.00
_cell.angle_beta   90.00
_cell.angle_gamma   90.00
#
_symmetry.space_group_name_H-M   'P 1'
#
loop_
_entity.id
_entity.type
_entity.pdbx_description
1 polymer ?
#
loop_
_entity_poly.entity_id
_entity_poly.type
_entity_poly.pdbx_seq_one_letter_code
_entity_poly.pdbx_strand_id
1 'polypeptide(L)'
;IFEDQLTGQRIPGVLVNITWNPSYEGYTDVNGTFKFTFNATTPGDYILNVHIEKDGFTILDEIITIHVTSPPSPPGFDMWIIYVILICVGALVAVVVVRSRAKKKVVPITPPKVVKPKGFPSLGDLYKVKYMAIMHRPSQNFLLSQVIQPEKVRKEEKQDFLELLPSLKESTLENRMVVQKELQILYHDGGLSRVSYLVDDKPSDAFMKGNIIFTNEFEKSFEPQLKTLPEDLNVFQGPIAVELQHDILNFQLLQPHQITEERPLLRLLSGSQKKIVKKAIGLAKKTATFQLFNLVEASVKTFKQPPEIIIDDVEDLLRLSIFIPREALGEAEKKELERDKKEIEKRIQKDRELTLKTQIKDAIVEAKNLMDGKKYVDAAVNYEIAAQAAKELGDKKGHKQYVAKAEECLAYRLQLIDKIETKEAAVEPLVLPEEEAEGKPAEEVPDAVLREKLNQMIEECEISYLNIIDVAQKLGISVQKVSELAKETEYKVSASRIYKKEEDKKGKGLEDLFKEILKELMEETDEEFLRVEEMARALGISEEETIKLAEDQGYQVKESKIYKEKKEEAKKEEGPGDILQEKLKVLMEETDKKALKVEEVAKVLGISEEETMMLAGDQGYQVKKSKIYKKKKE
;
A
#
# COMPACT_ATOMS: atom_id res chain seq x y z
N ILE A 1 -18.31 -43.60 -7.51
CA ILE A 1 -19.25 -43.55 -8.65
C ILE A 1 -19.35 -44.96 -9.17
N PHE A 2 -20.50 -45.61 -8.94
CA PHE A 2 -20.79 -46.93 -9.51
C PHE A 2 -21.52 -46.67 -10.84
N GLU A 3 -20.99 -47.15 -11.95
CA GLU A 3 -21.70 -47.13 -13.24
C GLU A 3 -22.04 -48.57 -13.60
N ASP A 4 -23.33 -48.88 -13.69
CA ASP A 4 -23.81 -50.18 -14.16
C ASP A 4 -24.80 -49.97 -15.32
N GLN A 5 -24.86 -50.94 -16.24
CA GLN A 5 -25.74 -50.90 -17.41
C GLN A 5 -26.74 -52.04 -17.35
N LEU A 6 -28.01 -51.74 -17.07
CA LEU A 6 -29.10 -52.70 -17.25
C LEU A 6 -29.47 -52.77 -18.74
N THR A 7 -29.04 -53.83 -19.42
CA THR A 7 -29.45 -54.11 -20.81
C THR A 7 -30.58 -55.12 -20.85
N GLY A 8 -31.79 -54.70 -21.22
CA GLY A 8 -32.93 -55.57 -21.52
C GLY A 8 -33.18 -55.72 -23.02
N GLN A 9 -33.85 -56.80 -23.44
CA GLN A 9 -34.30 -56.96 -24.83
C GLN A 9 -35.44 -55.98 -25.15
N ARG A 10 -35.33 -55.31 -26.31
CA ARG A 10 -36.14 -54.16 -26.73
C ARG A 10 -37.64 -54.48 -26.86
N ILE A 11 -38.50 -53.83 -26.08
CA ILE A 11 -39.95 -53.82 -26.29
C ILE A 11 -40.41 -52.36 -26.51
N PRO A 12 -40.82 -51.97 -27.73
CA PRO A 12 -41.30 -50.61 -28.01
C PRO A 12 -42.61 -50.28 -27.31
N GLY A 13 -42.77 -49.03 -26.84
CA GLY A 13 -44.03 -48.49 -26.31
C GLY A 13 -44.34 -48.81 -24.84
N VAL A 14 -43.31 -49.03 -24.02
CA VAL A 14 -43.43 -49.43 -22.61
C VAL A 14 -43.13 -48.25 -21.69
N LEU A 15 -43.85 -48.16 -20.58
CA LEU A 15 -43.69 -47.16 -19.53
C LEU A 15 -42.91 -47.81 -18.37
N VAL A 16 -41.73 -47.29 -18.05
CA VAL A 16 -40.91 -47.79 -16.94
C VAL A 16 -41.04 -46.82 -15.78
N ASN A 17 -41.52 -47.32 -14.65
CA ASN A 17 -41.65 -46.57 -13.42
C ASN A 17 -40.59 -47.05 -12.42
N ILE A 18 -39.69 -46.14 -12.03
CA ILE A 18 -38.63 -46.43 -11.07
C ILE A 18 -38.95 -45.67 -9.78
N THR A 19 -39.43 -46.38 -8.77
CA THR A 19 -39.69 -45.76 -7.47
C THR A 19 -38.48 -45.90 -6.57
N TRP A 20 -37.96 -44.76 -6.11
CA TRP A 20 -36.92 -44.67 -5.11
C TRP A 20 -37.35 -43.81 -3.93
N ASN A 21 -36.62 -43.89 -2.81
CA ASN A 21 -36.79 -42.99 -1.67
C ASN A 21 -35.51 -42.16 -1.55
N PRO A 22 -35.44 -40.92 -2.09
CA PRO A 22 -36.53 -40.09 -2.62
C PRO A 22 -36.85 -40.35 -4.10
N SER A 23 -38.12 -40.20 -4.48
CA SER A 23 -38.69 -40.60 -5.77
C SER A 23 -38.19 -39.75 -6.95
N TYR A 24 -37.87 -40.39 -8.07
CA TYR A 24 -37.57 -39.73 -9.34
C TYR A 24 -38.43 -40.36 -10.43
N GLU A 25 -39.16 -39.55 -11.21
CA GLU A 25 -39.87 -40.01 -12.41
C GLU A 25 -39.05 -39.65 -13.65
N GLY A 26 -38.93 -40.58 -14.60
CA GLY A 26 -38.18 -40.39 -15.85
C GLY A 26 -38.84 -41.12 -17.02
N TYR A 27 -38.59 -40.67 -18.25
CA TYR A 27 -39.19 -41.22 -19.48
C TYR A 27 -38.15 -41.95 -20.34
N THR A 28 -38.63 -42.94 -21.12
CA THR A 28 -37.87 -43.70 -22.13
C THR A 28 -37.32 -42.80 -23.23
N ASP A 29 -36.12 -43.09 -23.75
CA ASP A 29 -35.73 -42.61 -25.08
C ASP A 29 -36.43 -43.42 -26.19
N VAL A 30 -36.40 -42.91 -27.42
CA VAL A 30 -37.02 -43.56 -28.60
C VAL A 30 -36.46 -44.95 -28.92
N ASN A 31 -35.36 -45.37 -28.29
CA ASN A 31 -34.71 -46.66 -28.51
C ASN A 31 -34.94 -47.67 -27.38
N GLY A 32 -35.69 -47.29 -26.33
CA GLY A 32 -36.05 -48.15 -25.21
C GLY A 32 -34.89 -48.43 -24.25
N THR A 33 -33.88 -47.55 -24.17
CA THR A 33 -32.74 -47.72 -23.25
C THR A 33 -32.83 -46.70 -22.12
N PHE A 34 -32.63 -47.14 -20.87
CA PHE A 34 -32.59 -46.26 -19.70
C PHE A 34 -31.19 -46.23 -19.09
N LYS A 35 -30.70 -45.03 -18.77
CA LYS A 35 -29.49 -44.84 -17.96
C LYS A 35 -29.84 -43.94 -16.78
N PHE A 36 -29.52 -44.39 -15.56
CA PHE A 36 -29.57 -43.58 -14.36
C PHE A 36 -28.19 -43.59 -13.68
N THR A 37 -27.85 -42.52 -12.99
CA THR A 37 -26.59 -42.40 -12.25
C THR A 37 -26.89 -42.21 -10.78
N PHE A 38 -26.35 -43.10 -9.94
CA PHE A 38 -26.51 -43.03 -8.49
C PHE A 38 -25.19 -42.70 -7.80
N ASN A 39 -25.28 -41.88 -6.75
CA ASN A 39 -24.14 -41.53 -5.92
C ASN A 39 -24.50 -41.69 -4.43
N ALA A 40 -24.26 -42.88 -3.87
CA ALA A 40 -24.35 -43.11 -2.43
C ALA A 40 -23.09 -42.63 -1.72
N THR A 41 -23.25 -41.73 -0.74
CA THR A 41 -22.16 -41.25 0.12
C THR A 41 -22.16 -41.90 1.50
N THR A 42 -23.18 -42.67 1.84
CA THR A 42 -23.36 -43.32 3.15
C THR A 42 -23.39 -44.84 3.02
N PRO A 43 -22.68 -45.59 3.89
CA PRO A 43 -22.76 -47.04 3.94
C PRO A 43 -24.18 -47.51 4.28
N GLY A 44 -24.64 -48.56 3.61
CA GLY A 44 -25.98 -49.11 3.79
C GLY A 44 -26.48 -49.86 2.56
N ASP A 45 -27.66 -50.46 2.69
CA ASP A 45 -28.33 -51.20 1.63
C ASP A 45 -29.37 -50.28 0.97
N TYR A 46 -29.26 -50.12 -0.34
CA TYR A 46 -30.17 -49.29 -1.13
C TYR A 46 -30.99 -50.20 -2.04
N ILE A 47 -32.30 -50.13 -1.92
CA ILE A 47 -33.23 -50.95 -2.69
C ILE A 47 -33.78 -50.11 -3.85
N LEU A 48 -33.66 -50.63 -5.07
CA LEU A 48 -34.16 -50.05 -6.30
C LEU A 48 -35.24 -50.97 -6.87
N ASN A 49 -36.47 -50.48 -6.94
CA ASN A 49 -37.58 -51.21 -7.55
C ASN A 49 -37.77 -50.73 -8.98
N VAL A 50 -37.66 -51.63 -9.93
CA VAL A 50 -37.84 -51.38 -11.36
C VAL A 50 -39.14 -52.02 -11.81
N HIS A 51 -40.15 -51.18 -12.05
CA HIS A 51 -41.47 -51.62 -12.48
C HIS A 51 -41.72 -51.19 -13.93
N ILE A 52 -42.09 -52.12 -14.79
CA ILE A 52 -42.23 -51.92 -16.23
C ILE A 52 -43.64 -52.31 -16.64
N GLU A 53 -44.40 -51.39 -17.21
CA GLU A 53 -45.78 -51.60 -17.66
C GLU A 53 -46.00 -51.26 -19.13
N LYS A 54 -46.84 -52.04 -19.81
CA LYS A 54 -47.33 -51.73 -21.15
C LYS A 54 -48.82 -51.99 -21.23
N ASP A 55 -49.56 -51.03 -21.77
CA ASP A 55 -51.02 -51.13 -21.97
C ASP A 55 -51.80 -51.51 -20.69
N GLY A 56 -51.29 -51.09 -19.52
CA GLY A 56 -51.89 -51.37 -18.21
C GLY A 56 -51.51 -52.72 -17.59
N PHE A 57 -50.59 -53.47 -18.21
CA PHE A 57 -50.09 -54.74 -17.68
C PHE A 57 -48.61 -54.64 -17.30
N THR A 58 -48.27 -55.15 -16.12
CA THR A 58 -46.88 -55.27 -15.66
C THR A 58 -46.14 -56.35 -16.45
N ILE A 59 -45.08 -55.94 -17.13
CA ILE A 59 -44.19 -56.80 -17.91
C ILE A 59 -43.03 -57.30 -17.05
N LEU A 60 -42.47 -56.43 -16.20
CA LEU A 60 -41.33 -56.74 -15.34
C LEU A 60 -41.46 -55.96 -14.04
N ASP A 61 -41.26 -56.64 -12.92
CA ASP A 61 -41.12 -56.02 -11.59
C ASP A 61 -39.89 -56.67 -10.94
N GLU A 62 -38.81 -55.91 -10.81
CA GLU A 62 -37.53 -56.40 -10.32
C GLU A 62 -36.99 -55.50 -9.20
N ILE A 63 -36.49 -56.13 -8.14
CA ILE A 63 -35.91 -55.45 -6.99
C ILE A 63 -34.40 -55.66 -7.01
N ILE A 64 -33.65 -54.57 -7.17
CA ILE A 64 -32.18 -54.56 -7.17
C ILE A 64 -31.72 -53.98 -5.84
N THR A 65 -30.90 -54.73 -5.10
CA THR A 65 -30.31 -54.25 -3.83
C THR A 65 -28.83 -53.90 -4.05
N ILE A 66 -28.45 -52.67 -3.74
CA ILE A 66 -27.09 -52.15 -3.85
C ILE A 66 -26.50 -52.03 -2.45
N HIS A 67 -25.47 -52.82 -2.17
CA HIS A 67 -24.75 -52.80 -0.90
C HIS A 67 -23.57 -51.82 -0.96
N VAL A 68 -23.60 -50.78 -0.13
CA VAL A 68 -22.52 -49.80 -0.02
C VAL A 68 -21.81 -50.01 1.31
N THR A 69 -20.55 -50.45 1.27
CA THR A 69 -19.76 -50.70 2.48
C THR A 69 -18.85 -49.53 2.81
N SER A 70 -18.65 -49.29 4.10
CA SER A 70 -17.63 -48.34 4.57
C SER A 70 -16.24 -48.82 4.11
N PRO A 71 -15.32 -47.91 3.76
CA PRO A 71 -13.94 -48.30 3.54
C PRO A 71 -13.39 -48.99 4.80
N PRO A 72 -12.59 -50.07 4.66
CA PRO A 72 -12.03 -50.75 5.81
C PRO A 72 -11.22 -49.74 6.62
N SER A 73 -11.57 -49.60 7.90
CA SER A 73 -10.79 -48.79 8.84
C SER A 73 -9.34 -49.31 8.83
N PRO A 74 -8.34 -48.43 8.65
CA PRO A 74 -6.94 -48.86 8.61
C PRO A 74 -6.63 -49.65 9.90
N PRO A 75 -5.82 -50.71 9.82
CA PRO A 75 -5.45 -51.49 11.00
C PRO A 75 -4.95 -50.53 12.08
N GLY A 76 -5.57 -50.59 13.26
CA GLY A 76 -5.31 -49.64 14.34
C GLY A 76 -3.80 -49.52 14.56
N PHE A 77 -3.25 -48.35 14.23
CA PHE A 77 -1.85 -48.05 14.48
C PHE A 77 -1.66 -48.01 15.99
N ASP A 78 -0.99 -49.03 16.49
CA ASP A 78 -0.70 -49.18 17.91
C ASP A 78 0.18 -47.99 18.34
N MET A 79 -0.39 -47.08 19.14
CA MET A 79 0.17 -45.75 19.45
C MET A 79 1.60 -45.81 19.98
N TRP A 80 2.03 -46.94 20.56
CA TRP A 80 3.41 -47.13 21.02
C TRP A 80 4.45 -47.07 19.88
N ILE A 81 4.10 -47.50 18.66
CA ILE A 81 5.00 -47.42 17.49
C ILE A 81 5.31 -45.96 17.16
N ILE A 82 4.32 -45.07 17.28
CA ILE A 82 4.49 -43.63 17.04
C ILE A 82 5.42 -43.03 18.10
N TYR A 83 5.28 -43.41 19.37
CA TYR A 83 6.18 -42.94 20.44
C TYR A 83 7.62 -43.40 20.23
N VAL A 84 7.85 -44.65 19.81
CA VAL A 84 9.20 -45.16 19.52
C VAL A 84 9.82 -44.41 18.34
N ILE A 85 9.04 -44.12 17.28
CA ILE A 85 9.52 -43.35 16.12
C ILE A 85 9.88 -41.92 16.55
N LEU A 86 9.05 -41.26 17.36
CA LEU A 86 9.32 -39.91 17.85
C LEU A 86 10.58 -39.83 18.71
N ILE A 87 10.81 -40.81 19.59
CA ILE A 87 12.04 -40.89 20.39
C ILE A 87 13.27 -41.08 19.50
N CYS A 88 13.19 -41.97 18.51
CA CYS A 88 14.27 -42.20 17.55
C CYS A 88 14.57 -40.95 16.72
N VAL A 89 13.55 -40.24 16.23
CA VAL A 89 13.70 -38.99 15.48
C VAL A 89 14.31 -37.90 16.37
N GLY A 90 13.85 -37.76 17.62
CA GLY A 90 14.39 -36.80 18.58
C GLY A 90 15.88 -37.04 18.86
N ALA A 91 16.28 -38.30 19.08
CA ALA A 91 17.68 -38.66 19.27
C ALA A 91 18.54 -38.37 18.02
N LEU A 92 18.00 -38.63 16.82
CA LEU A 92 18.70 -38.39 15.56
C LEU A 92 18.90 -36.89 15.31
N VAL A 93 17.88 -36.06 15.58
CA VAL A 93 17.98 -34.60 15.53
C VAL A 93 19.00 -34.08 16.55
N ALA A 94 19.00 -34.60 17.78
CA ALA A 94 19.97 -34.21 18.80
C ALA A 94 21.42 -34.51 18.37
N VAL A 95 21.67 -35.70 17.78
CA VAL A 95 22.99 -36.06 17.23
C VAL A 95 23.39 -35.15 16.08
N VAL A 96 22.45 -34.80 15.18
CA VAL A 96 22.71 -33.87 14.07
C VAL A 96 23.00 -32.45 14.57
N VAL A 97 22.30 -31.97 15.59
CA VAL A 97 22.55 -30.64 16.21
C VAL A 97 23.91 -30.61 16.91
N VAL A 98 24.27 -31.66 17.65
CA VAL A 98 25.58 -31.76 18.31
C VAL A 98 26.72 -31.86 17.28
N ARG A 99 26.56 -32.64 16.20
CA ARG A 99 27.54 -32.73 15.11
C ARG A 99 27.67 -31.44 14.30
N SER A 100 26.57 -30.74 14.04
CA SER A 100 26.58 -29.48 13.28
C SER A 100 27.22 -28.33 14.06
N ARG A 101 27.14 -28.32 15.39
CA ARG A 101 27.89 -27.35 16.22
C ARG A 101 29.40 -27.65 16.27
N ALA A 102 29.82 -28.91 16.18
CA ALA A 102 31.23 -29.31 16.27
C ALA A 102 32.05 -29.10 14.97
N LYS A 103 31.41 -28.81 13.83
CA LYS A 103 32.09 -28.59 12.55
C LYS A 103 31.61 -27.32 11.85
N LYS A 104 31.88 -26.15 12.43
CA LYS A 104 31.89 -24.90 11.65
C LYS A 104 33.17 -24.82 10.80
N LYS A 105 33.28 -25.67 9.79
CA LYS A 105 33.86 -25.25 8.51
C LYS A 105 32.67 -24.91 7.64
N VAL A 106 32.43 -23.62 7.46
CA VAL A 106 31.46 -23.09 6.50
C VAL A 106 31.90 -23.59 5.14
N VAL A 107 31.28 -24.68 4.67
CA VAL A 107 31.31 -25.02 3.25
C VAL A 107 30.29 -24.06 2.64
N PRO A 108 30.73 -23.07 1.81
CA PRO A 108 29.78 -22.24 1.11
C PRO A 108 28.88 -23.16 0.30
N ILE A 109 27.56 -23.05 0.50
CA ILE A 109 26.58 -23.63 -0.40
C ILE A 109 26.85 -22.92 -1.72
N THR A 110 27.62 -23.55 -2.62
CA THR A 110 27.70 -23.12 -4.00
C THR A 110 26.27 -23.20 -4.53
N PRO A 111 25.63 -22.06 -4.84
CA PRO A 111 24.29 -22.09 -5.40
C PRO A 111 24.32 -22.98 -6.65
N PRO A 112 23.23 -23.71 -6.94
CA PRO A 112 23.14 -24.50 -8.15
C PRO A 112 23.54 -23.60 -9.33
N LYS A 113 24.48 -24.04 -10.16
CA LYS A 113 24.86 -23.32 -11.38
C LYS A 113 23.61 -23.17 -12.22
N VAL A 114 22.95 -22.01 -12.11
CA VAL A 114 21.83 -21.64 -12.95
C VAL A 114 22.37 -21.61 -14.37
N VAL A 115 21.88 -22.55 -15.19
CA VAL A 115 22.27 -22.64 -16.60
C VAL A 115 21.78 -21.37 -17.26
N LYS A 116 22.69 -20.44 -17.60
CA LYS A 116 22.34 -19.23 -18.36
C LYS A 116 21.55 -19.68 -19.61
N PRO A 117 20.36 -19.12 -19.90
CA PRO A 117 19.68 -19.41 -21.15
C PRO A 117 20.66 -19.12 -22.29
N LYS A 118 21.06 -20.18 -23.00
CA LYS A 118 22.10 -20.07 -24.02
C LYS A 118 21.56 -19.23 -25.16
N GLY A 119 22.17 -18.06 -25.41
CA GLY A 119 22.03 -17.37 -26.69
C GLY A 119 21.58 -15.90 -26.63
N PHE A 120 21.28 -15.35 -25.45
CA PHE A 120 20.88 -13.94 -25.35
C PHE A 120 22.01 -13.04 -24.88
N PRO A 121 22.03 -11.75 -25.28
CA PRO A 121 22.91 -10.74 -24.73
C PRO A 121 22.95 -10.72 -23.20
N SER A 122 24.17 -10.64 -22.67
CA SER A 122 24.39 -10.36 -21.25
C SER A 122 24.20 -8.87 -20.95
N LEU A 123 23.99 -8.53 -19.68
CA LEU A 123 24.00 -7.12 -19.26
C LEU A 123 25.35 -6.47 -19.61
N GLY A 124 26.44 -7.25 -19.53
CA GLY A 124 27.78 -6.80 -19.91
C GLY A 124 27.93 -6.45 -21.39
N ASP A 125 27.22 -7.13 -22.29
CA ASP A 125 27.21 -6.77 -23.71
C ASP A 125 26.45 -5.47 -23.93
N LEU A 126 25.25 -5.33 -23.34
CA LEU A 126 24.47 -4.10 -23.43
C LEU A 126 25.19 -2.90 -22.78
N TYR A 127 26.01 -3.14 -21.75
CA TYR A 127 26.87 -2.14 -21.11
C TYR A 127 27.99 -1.63 -22.02
N LYS A 128 28.30 -2.33 -23.10
CA LYS A 128 29.24 -1.86 -24.12
C LYS A 128 28.54 -1.13 -25.27
N VAL A 129 27.21 -1.24 -25.39
CA VAL A 129 26.45 -0.61 -26.49
C VAL A 129 26.12 0.82 -26.13
N LYS A 130 26.59 1.75 -26.96
CA LYS A 130 26.36 3.19 -26.86
C LYS A 130 25.11 3.63 -27.61
N TYR A 131 25.00 3.17 -28.86
CA TYR A 131 23.98 3.61 -29.81
C TYR A 131 23.57 2.46 -30.72
N MET A 132 22.30 2.44 -31.14
CA MET A 132 21.75 1.50 -32.12
C MET A 132 21.12 2.27 -33.27
N ALA A 133 21.32 1.80 -34.49
CA ALA A 133 20.64 2.30 -35.68
C ALA A 133 20.18 1.15 -36.58
N ILE A 134 19.00 1.30 -37.17
CA ILE A 134 18.50 0.45 -38.25
C ILE A 134 18.32 1.34 -39.48
N MET A 135 18.92 0.93 -40.60
CA MET A 135 18.91 1.67 -41.85
C MET A 135 18.29 0.82 -42.96
N HIS A 136 17.45 1.42 -43.80
CA HIS A 136 16.92 0.79 -44.99
C HIS A 136 17.96 0.84 -46.12
N ARG A 137 18.48 -0.32 -46.51
CA ARG A 137 19.64 -0.43 -47.42
C ARG A 137 19.42 0.22 -48.79
N PRO A 138 18.32 -0.02 -49.52
CA PRO A 138 18.13 0.58 -50.85
C PRO A 138 18.12 2.10 -50.84
N SER A 139 17.47 2.70 -49.84
CA SER A 139 17.29 4.17 -49.75
C SER A 139 18.36 4.89 -48.93
N GLN A 140 19.10 4.16 -48.10
CA GLN A 140 20.00 4.70 -47.06
C GLN A 140 19.29 5.54 -45.97
N ASN A 141 17.96 5.49 -45.87
CA ASN A 141 17.20 6.17 -44.82
C ASN A 141 17.26 5.42 -43.49
N PHE A 142 17.38 6.15 -42.39
CA PHE A 142 17.31 5.57 -41.04
C PHE A 142 15.87 5.29 -40.64
N LEU A 143 15.58 4.02 -40.30
CA LEU A 143 14.27 3.56 -39.87
C LEU A 143 14.09 3.73 -38.36
N LEU A 144 15.14 3.42 -37.60
CA LEU A 144 15.16 3.49 -36.16
C LEU A 144 16.54 3.96 -35.70
N SER A 145 16.58 4.81 -34.68
CA SER A 145 17.83 5.19 -34.04
C SER A 145 17.60 5.41 -32.55
N GLN A 146 18.36 4.73 -31.71
CA GLN A 146 18.15 4.71 -30.27
C GLN A 146 19.47 4.89 -29.53
N VAL A 147 19.48 5.85 -28.61
CA VAL A 147 20.59 6.05 -27.67
C VAL A 147 20.39 5.06 -26.52
N ILE A 148 21.39 4.20 -26.29
CA ILE A 148 21.36 3.21 -25.21
C ILE A 148 22.03 3.77 -23.95
N GLN A 149 23.14 4.48 -24.11
CA GLN A 149 23.88 5.10 -23.00
C GLN A 149 24.09 6.60 -23.26
N PRO A 150 23.10 7.45 -22.94
CA PRO A 150 23.12 8.87 -23.29
C PRO A 150 24.29 9.62 -22.67
N GLU A 151 24.76 9.19 -21.49
CA GLU A 151 25.89 9.84 -20.81
C GLU A 151 27.25 9.56 -21.48
N LYS A 152 27.36 8.47 -22.25
CA LYS A 152 28.63 8.06 -22.90
C LYS A 152 28.74 8.43 -24.36
N VAL A 153 27.66 8.92 -24.98
CA VAL A 153 27.64 9.23 -26.41
C VAL A 153 27.82 10.73 -26.61
N ARG A 154 29.00 11.13 -27.11
CA ARG A 154 29.22 12.51 -27.55
C ARG A 154 28.35 12.80 -28.78
N LYS A 155 27.88 14.04 -28.92
CA LYS A 155 27.03 14.43 -30.05
C LYS A 155 27.75 14.22 -31.38
N GLU A 156 29.05 14.49 -31.41
CA GLU A 156 29.92 14.33 -32.56
C GLU A 156 30.11 12.85 -32.89
N GLU A 157 30.30 11.97 -31.90
CA GLU A 157 30.42 10.52 -32.12
C GLU A 157 29.14 9.94 -32.71
N LYS A 158 27.97 10.37 -32.23
CA LYS A 158 26.68 9.97 -32.80
C LYS A 158 26.57 10.41 -34.26
N GLN A 159 26.94 11.65 -34.57
CA GLN A 159 26.86 12.17 -35.92
C GLN A 159 27.83 11.45 -36.85
N ASP A 160 29.10 11.31 -36.45
CA ASP A 160 30.11 10.53 -37.18
C ASP A 160 29.65 9.09 -37.41
N PHE A 161 29.05 8.45 -36.41
CA PHE A 161 28.49 7.11 -36.55
C PHE A 161 27.42 7.05 -37.65
N LEU A 162 26.43 7.94 -37.61
CA LEU A 162 25.35 7.97 -38.59
C LEU A 162 25.84 8.32 -40.01
N GLU A 163 26.82 9.22 -40.14
CA GLU A 163 27.40 9.60 -41.43
C GLU A 163 28.26 8.48 -42.05
N LEU A 164 28.90 7.65 -41.21
CA LEU A 164 29.73 6.54 -41.67
C LEU A 164 28.92 5.33 -42.13
N LEU A 165 27.75 5.07 -41.55
CA LEU A 165 26.96 3.86 -41.83
C LEU A 165 26.63 3.64 -43.32
N PRO A 166 26.22 4.65 -44.11
CA PRO A 166 25.99 4.48 -45.55
C PRO A 166 27.26 4.12 -46.33
N SER A 167 28.44 4.53 -45.85
CA SER A 167 29.72 4.32 -46.53
C SER A 167 30.30 2.92 -46.33
N LEU A 168 29.78 2.15 -45.35
CA LEU A 168 30.25 0.79 -45.08
C LEU A 168 29.87 -0.14 -46.24
N LYS A 169 30.89 -0.77 -46.84
CA LYS A 169 30.73 -1.69 -47.98
C LYS A 169 29.84 -2.87 -47.61
N GLU A 170 29.04 -3.32 -48.58
CA GLU A 170 28.18 -4.49 -48.44
C GLU A 170 28.98 -5.72 -48.01
N SER A 171 28.49 -6.41 -46.99
CA SER A 171 29.08 -7.67 -46.54
C SER A 171 28.22 -8.85 -46.97
N THR A 172 28.84 -9.84 -47.59
CA THR A 172 28.19 -11.13 -47.86
C THR A 172 28.23 -11.96 -46.57
N LEU A 173 27.15 -11.89 -45.78
CA LEU A 173 26.70 -12.91 -44.82
C LEU A 173 27.37 -13.00 -43.43
N GLU A 174 28.28 -12.11 -43.02
CA GLU A 174 28.92 -12.17 -41.70
C GLU A 174 28.70 -10.90 -40.89
N ASN A 175 28.39 -11.04 -39.59
CA ASN A 175 28.33 -9.93 -38.65
C ASN A 175 29.75 -9.33 -38.51
N ARG A 176 29.91 -8.04 -38.84
CA ARG A 176 31.23 -7.41 -38.93
C ARG A 176 31.44 -6.40 -37.83
N MET A 177 32.64 -6.45 -37.26
CA MET A 177 33.18 -5.37 -36.46
C MET A 177 34.11 -4.54 -37.33
N VAL A 178 33.83 -3.25 -37.46
CA VAL A 178 34.68 -2.29 -38.17
C VAL A 178 35.17 -1.25 -37.17
N VAL A 179 36.48 -1.05 -37.16
CA VAL A 179 37.09 0.05 -36.41
C VAL A 179 37.43 1.14 -37.42
N GLN A 180 36.76 2.28 -37.31
CA GLN A 180 36.99 3.43 -38.19
C GLN A 180 37.17 4.68 -37.33
N LYS A 181 38.32 5.35 -37.48
CA LYS A 181 38.81 6.34 -36.52
C LYS A 181 38.89 5.72 -35.11
N GLU A 182 38.19 6.29 -34.14
CA GLU A 182 38.08 5.83 -32.75
C GLU A 182 36.75 5.08 -32.49
N LEU A 183 35.91 4.88 -33.51
CA LEU A 183 34.61 4.23 -33.37
C LEU A 183 34.72 2.72 -33.68
N GLN A 184 34.13 1.89 -32.82
CA GLN A 184 33.91 0.47 -33.10
C GLN A 184 32.44 0.24 -33.46
N ILE A 185 32.20 -0.24 -34.68
CA ILE A 185 30.87 -0.41 -35.25
C ILE A 185 30.64 -1.90 -35.48
N LEU A 186 29.66 -2.47 -34.77
CA LEU A 186 29.13 -3.79 -35.04
C LEU A 186 27.94 -3.64 -35.99
N TYR A 187 27.94 -4.33 -37.14
CA TYR A 187 26.77 -4.32 -38.01
C TYR A 187 26.54 -5.64 -38.73
N HIS A 188 25.27 -5.86 -39.09
CA HIS A 188 24.85 -6.95 -39.94
C HIS A 188 23.95 -6.43 -41.07
N ASP A 189 24.24 -6.90 -42.28
CA ASP A 189 23.50 -6.60 -43.50
C ASP A 189 22.46 -7.70 -43.76
N GLY A 190 21.17 -7.37 -43.63
CA GLY A 190 20.08 -8.17 -44.17
C GLY A 190 19.78 -7.83 -45.64
N GLY A 191 18.72 -8.38 -46.21
CA GLY A 191 18.32 -8.14 -47.60
C GLY A 191 17.83 -6.70 -47.87
N LEU A 192 17.12 -6.09 -46.93
CA LEU A 192 16.52 -4.75 -47.07
C LEU A 192 16.97 -3.77 -45.98
N SER A 193 17.58 -4.26 -44.90
CA SER A 193 17.93 -3.49 -43.71
C SER A 193 19.37 -3.76 -43.28
N ARG A 194 19.95 -2.77 -42.58
CA ARG A 194 21.24 -2.87 -41.89
C ARG A 194 21.01 -2.51 -40.43
N VAL A 195 21.30 -3.43 -39.53
CA VAL A 195 21.25 -3.20 -38.08
C VAL A 195 22.67 -2.98 -37.58
N SER A 196 22.89 -1.85 -36.92
CA SER A 196 24.22 -1.40 -36.50
C SER A 196 24.24 -0.91 -35.06
N TYR A 197 25.33 -1.16 -34.36
CA TYR A 197 25.60 -0.68 -33.01
C TYR A 197 26.94 0.02 -32.95
N LEU A 198 26.97 1.16 -32.25
CA LEU A 198 28.21 1.75 -31.77
C LEU A 198 28.55 1.10 -30.43
N VAL A 199 29.74 0.50 -30.32
CA VAL A 199 30.19 -0.23 -29.13
C VAL A 199 31.53 0.29 -28.63
N ASP A 200 31.78 0.17 -27.31
CA ASP A 200 33.07 0.51 -26.70
C ASP A 200 34.14 -0.58 -26.94
N ASP A 201 33.70 -1.84 -26.87
CA ASP A 201 34.56 -3.01 -26.96
C ASP A 201 33.90 -4.12 -27.77
N LYS A 202 34.71 -5.12 -28.14
CA LYS A 202 34.20 -6.33 -28.80
C LYS A 202 33.11 -7.01 -27.94
N PRO A 203 31.88 -7.15 -28.47
CA PRO A 203 30.78 -7.82 -27.77
C PRO A 203 30.94 -9.34 -27.85
N SER A 204 30.19 -10.06 -27.03
CA SER A 204 30.21 -11.52 -26.96
C SER A 204 29.69 -12.18 -28.25
N ASP A 205 30.05 -13.44 -28.46
CA ASP A 205 29.52 -14.25 -29.57
C ASP A 205 27.99 -14.40 -29.51
N ALA A 206 27.42 -14.39 -28.28
CA ALA A 206 25.98 -14.42 -28.08
C ALA A 206 25.32 -13.14 -28.60
N PHE A 207 25.89 -11.96 -28.29
CA PHE A 207 25.41 -10.70 -28.82
C PHE A 207 25.53 -10.63 -30.34
N MET A 208 26.67 -11.08 -30.89
CA MET A 208 26.87 -11.12 -32.33
C MET A 208 25.87 -12.05 -33.03
N LYS A 209 25.59 -13.22 -32.46
CA LYS A 209 24.56 -14.13 -32.98
C LYS A 209 23.16 -13.52 -32.85
N GLY A 210 22.86 -12.87 -31.73
CA GLY A 210 21.61 -12.17 -31.48
C GLY A 210 21.35 -11.07 -32.52
N ASN A 211 22.37 -10.30 -32.91
CA ASN A 211 22.23 -9.28 -33.96
C ASN A 211 21.79 -9.87 -35.32
N ILE A 212 22.38 -11.00 -35.70
CA ILE A 212 22.01 -11.69 -36.95
C ILE A 212 20.55 -12.14 -36.89
N ILE A 213 20.15 -12.79 -35.79
CA ILE A 213 18.78 -13.27 -35.60
C ILE A 213 17.79 -12.10 -35.62
N PHE A 214 18.11 -11.03 -34.88
CA PHE A 214 17.29 -9.82 -34.81
C PHE A 214 17.08 -9.19 -36.19
N THR A 215 18.16 -9.02 -36.97
CA THR A 215 18.07 -8.43 -38.31
C THR A 215 17.16 -9.25 -39.22
N ASN A 216 17.31 -10.58 -39.22
CA ASN A 216 16.51 -11.47 -40.06
C ASN A 216 15.03 -11.47 -39.67
N GLU A 217 14.71 -11.55 -38.36
CA GLU A 217 13.31 -11.51 -37.91
C GLU A 217 12.69 -10.12 -38.06
N PHE A 218 13.47 -9.04 -37.93
CA PHE A 218 13.03 -7.68 -38.23
C PHE A 218 12.63 -7.54 -39.70
N GLU A 219 13.47 -8.01 -40.63
CA GLU A 219 13.14 -7.96 -42.06
C GLU A 219 11.91 -8.76 -42.41
N LYS A 220 11.78 -9.96 -41.84
CA LYS A 220 10.63 -10.82 -42.05
C LYS A 220 9.35 -10.19 -41.51
N SER A 221 9.41 -9.57 -40.33
CA SER A 221 8.26 -8.94 -39.68
C SER A 221 7.79 -7.67 -40.40
N PHE A 222 8.74 -6.92 -40.99
CA PHE A 222 8.47 -5.66 -41.67
C PHE A 222 8.66 -5.73 -43.20
N GLU A 223 8.65 -6.92 -43.80
CA GLU A 223 8.97 -7.12 -45.22
C GLU A 223 8.11 -6.24 -46.15
N PRO A 224 6.78 -6.12 -45.97
CA PRO A 224 5.96 -5.26 -46.81
C PRO A 224 6.35 -3.77 -46.72
N GLN A 225 6.62 -3.29 -45.51
CA GLN A 225 6.99 -1.91 -45.25
C GLN A 225 8.40 -1.60 -45.74
N LEU A 226 9.34 -2.55 -45.61
CA LEU A 226 10.69 -2.39 -46.12
C LEU A 226 10.71 -2.32 -47.65
N LYS A 227 9.93 -3.16 -48.35
CA LYS A 227 9.88 -3.13 -49.83
C LYS A 227 9.30 -1.84 -50.40
N THR A 228 8.31 -1.26 -49.72
CA THR A 228 7.60 -0.06 -50.20
C THR A 228 8.14 1.23 -49.61
N LEU A 229 8.87 1.14 -48.50
CA LEU A 229 9.34 2.22 -47.64
C LEU A 229 8.24 3.29 -47.39
N PRO A 230 7.40 3.13 -46.35
CA PRO A 230 6.33 4.07 -46.09
C PRO A 230 6.87 5.47 -45.78
N GLU A 231 6.06 6.49 -46.04
CA GLU A 231 6.35 7.86 -45.62
C GLU A 231 6.40 7.98 -44.09
N ASP A 232 5.55 7.23 -43.37
CA ASP A 232 5.55 7.18 -41.92
C ASP A 232 6.48 6.09 -41.39
N LEU A 233 7.62 6.51 -40.84
CA LEU A 233 8.63 5.63 -40.24
C LEU A 233 8.26 5.15 -38.83
N ASN A 234 7.19 5.66 -38.21
CA ASN A 234 6.79 5.25 -36.87
C ASN A 234 6.34 3.78 -36.81
N VAL A 235 6.01 3.16 -37.95
CA VAL A 235 5.71 1.73 -38.02
C VAL A 235 6.86 0.86 -37.49
N PHE A 236 8.11 1.31 -37.65
CA PHE A 236 9.30 0.61 -37.16
C PHE A 236 9.59 0.86 -35.67
N GLN A 237 8.80 1.73 -35.02
CA GLN A 237 8.84 2.01 -33.58
C GLN A 237 7.67 1.37 -32.83
N GLY A 238 6.83 0.60 -33.53
CA GLY A 238 5.66 -0.06 -32.96
C GLY A 238 5.98 -1.26 -32.05
N PRO A 239 4.95 -1.87 -31.45
CA PRO A 239 5.09 -2.98 -30.49
C PRO A 239 5.94 -4.14 -31.00
N ILE A 240 5.81 -4.50 -32.28
CA ILE A 240 6.55 -5.61 -32.89
C ILE A 240 8.07 -5.37 -32.84
N ALA A 241 8.54 -4.15 -33.13
CA ALA A 241 9.97 -3.85 -33.07
C ALA A 241 10.50 -3.91 -31.64
N VAL A 242 9.69 -3.41 -30.69
CA VAL A 242 9.99 -3.43 -29.25
C VAL A 242 10.06 -4.88 -28.72
N GLU A 243 9.11 -5.73 -29.11
CA GLU A 243 9.10 -7.16 -28.78
C GLU A 243 10.35 -7.87 -29.32
N LEU A 244 10.72 -7.66 -30.59
CA LEU A 244 11.93 -8.25 -31.15
C LEU A 244 13.20 -7.80 -30.41
N GLN A 245 13.27 -6.53 -30.01
CA GLN A 245 14.39 -6.01 -29.22
C GLN A 245 14.44 -6.66 -27.82
N HIS A 246 13.29 -6.84 -27.17
CA HIS A 246 13.22 -7.48 -25.87
C HIS A 246 13.54 -8.97 -25.94
N ASP A 247 12.91 -9.69 -26.86
CA ASP A 247 13.00 -11.14 -26.96
C ASP A 247 14.35 -11.60 -27.45
N ILE A 248 14.94 -10.91 -28.44
CA ILE A 248 16.20 -11.36 -29.08
C ILE A 248 17.42 -10.68 -28.46
N LEU A 249 17.31 -9.38 -28.15
CA LEU A 249 18.45 -8.60 -27.68
C LEU A 249 18.43 -8.33 -26.17
N ASN A 250 17.41 -8.83 -25.46
CA ASN A 250 17.26 -8.67 -24.02
C ASN A 250 17.20 -7.19 -23.59
N PHE A 251 16.62 -6.32 -24.43
CA PHE A 251 16.52 -4.88 -24.15
C PHE A 251 15.66 -4.56 -22.92
N GLN A 252 15.00 -5.54 -22.32
CA GLN A 252 14.34 -5.39 -21.03
C GLN A 252 15.33 -4.98 -19.94
N LEU A 253 16.61 -5.34 -20.07
CA LEU A 253 17.70 -4.90 -19.20
C LEU A 253 17.95 -3.37 -19.29
N LEU A 254 17.45 -2.71 -20.34
CA LEU A 254 17.51 -1.25 -20.52
C LEU A 254 16.28 -0.53 -19.92
N GLN A 255 15.26 -1.27 -19.51
CA GLN A 255 14.07 -0.66 -18.90
C GLN A 255 14.36 -0.24 -17.45
N PRO A 256 13.57 0.70 -16.89
CA PRO A 256 13.62 0.95 -15.45
C PRO A 256 13.28 -0.32 -14.66
N HIS A 257 14.05 -0.62 -13.62
CA HIS A 257 13.82 -1.74 -12.72
C HIS A 257 13.35 -1.26 -11.35
N GLN A 258 12.65 -2.14 -10.65
CA GLN A 258 12.26 -1.99 -9.25
C GLN A 258 12.87 -3.12 -8.41
N ILE A 259 12.84 -2.94 -7.09
CA ILE A 259 13.37 -3.91 -6.13
C ILE A 259 12.19 -4.69 -5.56
N THR A 260 12.30 -6.03 -5.50
CA THR A 260 11.27 -6.85 -4.85
C THR A 260 11.08 -6.47 -3.38
N GLU A 261 9.84 -6.50 -2.90
CA GLU A 261 9.49 -6.25 -1.49
C GLU A 261 9.75 -7.49 -0.60
N GLU A 262 10.07 -8.64 -1.20
CA GLU A 262 10.26 -9.91 -0.50
C GLU A 262 11.54 -9.93 0.36
N ARG A 263 11.39 -9.50 1.62
CA ARG A 263 12.45 -9.50 2.65
C ARG A 263 13.20 -10.83 2.84
N PRO A 264 12.60 -12.04 2.69
CA PRO A 264 13.32 -13.29 2.89
C PRO A 264 14.51 -13.48 1.94
N LEU A 265 14.37 -13.05 0.68
CA LEU A 265 15.42 -13.21 -0.34
C LEU A 265 16.64 -12.33 -0.05
N LEU A 266 16.44 -11.15 0.53
CA LEU A 266 17.51 -10.20 0.86
C LEU A 266 18.50 -10.73 1.91
N ARG A 267 18.07 -11.66 2.77
CA ARG A 267 18.94 -12.25 3.81
C ARG A 267 20.02 -13.16 3.23
N LEU A 268 19.69 -13.86 2.12
CA LEU A 268 20.56 -14.83 1.46
C LEU A 268 21.64 -14.20 0.58
N LEU A 269 21.55 -12.89 0.33
CA LEU A 269 22.49 -12.17 -0.53
C LEU A 269 23.91 -12.11 0.05
N SER A 270 24.90 -12.17 -0.85
CA SER A 270 26.31 -11.97 -0.53
C SER A 270 26.58 -10.55 0.01
N GLY A 271 27.76 -10.34 0.58
CA GLY A 271 28.16 -9.02 1.07
C GLY A 271 28.21 -7.94 0.00
N SER A 272 28.65 -8.27 -1.23
CA SER A 272 28.67 -7.34 -2.36
C SER A 272 27.27 -7.07 -2.90
N GLN A 273 26.46 -8.12 -3.08
CA GLN A 273 25.07 -8.02 -3.51
C GLN A 273 24.23 -7.15 -2.57
N LYS A 274 24.39 -7.28 -1.25
CA LYS A 274 23.72 -6.42 -0.26
C LYS A 274 24.08 -4.94 -0.43
N LYS A 275 25.34 -4.64 -0.73
CA LYS A 275 25.79 -3.26 -1.00
C LYS A 275 25.17 -2.72 -2.29
N ILE A 276 25.12 -3.53 -3.35
CA ILE A 276 24.49 -3.18 -4.63
C ILE A 276 22.99 -2.93 -4.44
N VAL A 277 22.27 -3.81 -3.73
CA VAL A 277 20.85 -3.58 -3.41
C VAL A 277 20.65 -2.30 -2.59
N LYS A 278 21.49 -2.03 -1.59
CA LYS A 278 21.43 -0.75 -0.85
C LYS A 278 21.63 0.46 -1.76
N LYS A 279 22.53 0.35 -2.75
CA LYS A 279 22.75 1.40 -3.76
C LYS A 279 21.52 1.56 -4.66
N ALA A 280 20.93 0.46 -5.11
CA ALA A 280 19.71 0.45 -5.90
C ALA A 280 18.54 1.11 -5.15
N ILE A 281 18.36 0.80 -3.85
CA ILE A 281 17.35 1.46 -3.00
C ILE A 281 17.60 2.97 -2.98
N GLY A 282 18.86 3.39 -2.82
CA GLY A 282 19.25 4.80 -2.85
C GLY A 282 18.88 5.50 -4.17
N LEU A 283 19.10 4.84 -5.31
CA LEU A 283 18.72 5.36 -6.63
C LEU A 283 17.19 5.39 -6.81
N ALA A 284 16.47 4.41 -6.29
CA ALA A 284 15.02 4.30 -6.40
C ALA A 284 14.24 5.25 -5.48
N LYS A 285 14.87 5.88 -4.47
CA LYS A 285 14.17 6.73 -3.48
C LYS A 285 13.30 7.83 -4.09
N LYS A 286 13.70 8.42 -5.22
CA LYS A 286 12.98 9.53 -5.85
C LYS A 286 11.93 9.08 -6.87
N THR A 287 12.23 8.03 -7.61
CA THR A 287 11.47 7.63 -8.82
C THR A 287 10.73 6.30 -8.66
N ALA A 288 10.86 5.64 -7.50
CA ALA A 288 10.47 4.25 -7.24
C ALA A 288 11.18 3.19 -8.12
N THR A 289 11.88 3.60 -9.17
CA THR A 289 12.64 2.75 -10.10
C THR A 289 14.06 3.25 -10.30
N PHE A 290 14.93 2.41 -10.85
CA PHE A 290 16.30 2.76 -11.22
C PHE A 290 16.68 2.06 -12.53
N GLN A 291 17.64 2.64 -13.26
CA GLN A 291 18.22 2.03 -14.45
C GLN A 291 19.39 1.12 -14.06
N LEU A 292 19.51 -0.07 -14.67
CA LEU A 292 20.60 -1.00 -14.34
C LEU A 292 21.98 -0.40 -14.66
N PHE A 293 22.11 0.36 -15.74
CA PHE A 293 23.36 1.06 -16.10
C PHE A 293 23.79 2.03 -15.01
N ASN A 294 22.86 2.89 -14.57
CA ASN A 294 23.13 3.86 -13.52
C ASN A 294 23.50 3.15 -12.21
N LEU A 295 22.89 1.99 -11.93
CA LEU A 295 23.26 1.16 -10.78
C LEU A 295 24.68 0.61 -10.91
N VAL A 296 25.05 0.05 -12.07
CA VAL A 296 26.39 -0.47 -12.32
C VAL A 296 27.43 0.64 -12.18
N GLU A 297 27.25 1.78 -12.85
CA GLU A 297 28.17 2.92 -12.79
C GLU A 297 28.32 3.48 -11.38
N ALA A 298 27.20 3.70 -10.70
CA ALA A 298 27.22 4.20 -9.32
C ALA A 298 27.88 3.19 -8.37
N SER A 299 27.74 1.90 -8.61
CA SER A 299 28.36 0.83 -7.83
C SER A 299 29.86 0.73 -8.11
N VAL A 300 30.29 0.77 -9.38
CA VAL A 300 31.71 0.81 -9.77
C VAL A 300 32.41 2.00 -9.11
N LYS A 301 31.82 3.20 -9.19
CA LYS A 301 32.37 4.40 -8.57
C LYS A 301 32.44 4.33 -7.04
N THR A 302 31.43 3.74 -6.40
CA THR A 302 31.34 3.67 -4.92
C THR A 302 32.24 2.58 -4.36
N PHE A 303 32.26 1.39 -4.97
CA PHE A 303 32.92 0.21 -4.44
C PHE A 303 34.33 0.02 -4.99
N LYS A 304 34.73 0.77 -6.03
CA LYS A 304 36.04 0.69 -6.69
C LYS A 304 36.37 -0.73 -7.18
N GLN A 305 35.35 -1.48 -7.60
CA GLN A 305 35.49 -2.82 -8.19
C GLN A 305 35.43 -2.74 -9.72
N PRO A 306 36.07 -3.69 -10.43
CA PRO A 306 35.92 -3.82 -11.88
C PRO A 306 34.44 -3.94 -12.29
N PRO A 307 34.02 -3.30 -13.39
CA PRO A 307 32.63 -3.37 -13.88
C PRO A 307 32.12 -4.80 -14.04
N GLU A 308 32.98 -5.73 -14.47
CA GLU A 308 32.64 -7.12 -14.72
C GLU A 308 32.11 -7.81 -13.45
N ILE A 309 32.74 -7.55 -12.30
CA ILE A 309 32.32 -8.14 -11.01
C ILE A 309 30.97 -7.57 -10.58
N ILE A 310 30.77 -6.26 -10.76
CA ILE A 310 29.49 -5.60 -10.44
C ILE A 310 28.38 -6.10 -11.35
N ILE A 311 28.66 -6.25 -12.65
CA ILE A 311 27.71 -6.75 -13.64
C ILE A 311 27.31 -8.19 -13.31
N ASP A 312 28.27 -9.06 -12.98
CA ASP A 312 27.97 -10.44 -12.57
C ASP A 312 27.07 -10.47 -11.32
N ASP A 313 27.34 -9.65 -10.31
CA ASP A 313 26.49 -9.54 -9.12
C ASP A 313 25.08 -9.00 -9.45
N VAL A 314 24.97 -8.03 -10.38
CA VAL A 314 23.66 -7.51 -10.84
C VAL A 314 22.90 -8.56 -11.65
N GLU A 315 23.56 -9.32 -12.52
CA GLU A 315 22.95 -10.44 -13.24
C GLU A 315 22.43 -11.51 -12.29
N ASP A 316 23.18 -11.83 -11.24
CA ASP A 316 22.73 -12.78 -10.22
C ASP A 316 21.51 -12.24 -9.45
N LEU A 317 21.47 -10.93 -9.15
CA LEU A 317 20.31 -10.29 -8.53
C LEU A 317 19.07 -10.29 -9.45
N LEU A 318 19.24 -10.15 -10.77
CA LEU A 318 18.16 -10.32 -11.74
C LEU A 318 17.65 -11.77 -11.77
N ARG A 319 18.54 -12.76 -11.75
CA ARG A 319 18.15 -14.19 -11.72
C ARG A 319 17.42 -14.58 -10.44
N LEU A 320 17.74 -13.91 -9.34
CA LEU A 320 17.05 -14.07 -8.06
C LEU A 320 15.74 -13.26 -7.98
N SER A 321 15.32 -12.63 -9.07
CA SER A 321 14.15 -11.76 -9.15
C SER A 321 14.15 -10.64 -8.09
N ILE A 322 15.34 -10.22 -7.65
CA ILE A 322 15.49 -9.07 -6.75
C ILE A 322 15.27 -7.78 -7.52
N PHE A 323 15.81 -7.72 -8.73
CA PHE A 323 15.58 -6.64 -9.67
C PHE A 323 14.57 -7.10 -10.70
N ILE A 324 13.44 -6.41 -10.77
CA ILE A 324 12.33 -6.75 -11.65
C ILE A 324 12.20 -5.60 -12.64
N PRO A 325 12.24 -5.83 -13.96
CA PRO A 325 11.94 -4.79 -14.92
C PRO A 325 10.53 -4.28 -14.62
N ARG A 326 10.39 -2.97 -14.47
CA ARG A 326 9.07 -2.37 -14.42
C ARG A 326 8.59 -2.39 -15.86
N GLU A 327 7.84 -3.44 -16.20
CA GLU A 327 7.10 -3.49 -17.46
C GLU A 327 6.48 -2.11 -17.65
N ALA A 328 6.71 -1.53 -18.82
CA ALA A 328 6.09 -0.30 -19.20
C ALA A 328 4.59 -0.57 -19.36
N LEU A 329 3.87 -0.73 -18.24
CA LEU A 329 2.41 -0.73 -18.19
C LEU A 329 1.99 0.46 -19.05
N GLY A 330 1.27 0.16 -20.12
CA GLY A 330 0.84 1.19 -21.05
C GLY A 330 0.08 2.27 -20.27
N GLU A 331 0.07 3.52 -20.74
CA GLU A 331 -0.71 4.56 -20.06
C GLU A 331 -2.19 4.15 -19.85
N ALA A 332 -2.71 3.29 -20.73
CA ALA A 332 -4.03 2.67 -20.60
C ALA A 332 -4.13 1.77 -19.36
N GLU A 333 -3.21 0.83 -19.17
CA GLU A 333 -3.20 -0.09 -18.01
C GLU A 333 -2.91 0.66 -16.71
N LYS A 334 -2.08 1.71 -16.75
CA LYS A 334 -1.90 2.60 -15.59
C LYS A 334 -3.19 3.31 -15.20
N LYS A 335 -3.93 3.84 -16.18
CA LYS A 335 -5.24 4.47 -15.95
C LYS A 335 -6.27 3.46 -15.46
N GLU A 336 -6.21 2.22 -15.91
CA GLU A 336 -7.08 1.13 -15.44
C GLU A 336 -6.76 0.76 -14.00
N LEU A 337 -5.49 0.54 -13.66
CA LEU A 337 -5.03 0.32 -12.28
C LEU A 337 -5.40 1.46 -11.33
N GLU A 338 -5.29 2.72 -11.78
CA GLU A 338 -5.74 3.86 -10.97
C GLU A 338 -7.26 3.89 -10.77
N ARG A 339 -8.05 3.46 -11.77
CA ARG A 339 -9.51 3.32 -11.63
C ARG A 339 -9.85 2.21 -10.64
N ASP A 340 -9.21 1.06 -10.77
CA ASP A 340 -9.43 -0.09 -9.89
C ASP A 340 -9.04 0.24 -8.46
N LYS A 341 -7.91 0.92 -8.26
CA LYS A 341 -7.48 1.40 -6.94
C LYS A 341 -8.52 2.34 -6.32
N LYS A 342 -9.02 3.32 -7.09
CA LYS A 342 -10.08 4.23 -6.64
C LYS A 342 -11.39 3.49 -6.33
N GLU A 343 -11.71 2.44 -7.08
CA GLU A 343 -12.90 1.62 -6.82
C GLU A 343 -12.74 0.79 -5.54
N ILE A 344 -11.58 0.17 -5.33
CA ILE A 344 -11.25 -0.58 -4.12
C ILE A 344 -11.28 0.34 -2.89
N GLU A 345 -10.67 1.52 -2.96
CA GLU A 345 -10.70 2.50 -1.87
C GLU A 345 -12.14 2.91 -1.52
N LYS A 346 -13.01 3.12 -2.53
CA LYS A 346 -14.44 3.40 -2.31
C LYS A 346 -15.17 2.23 -1.66
N ARG A 347 -14.87 0.98 -2.05
CA ARG A 347 -15.46 -0.22 -1.42
C ARG A 347 -15.03 -0.35 0.03
N ILE A 348 -13.74 -0.19 0.33
CA ILE A 348 -13.20 -0.22 1.70
C ILE A 348 -13.85 0.87 2.56
N GLN A 349 -13.99 2.09 2.04
CA GLN A 349 -14.63 3.17 2.76
C GLN A 349 -16.11 2.88 3.04
N LYS A 350 -16.85 2.36 2.05
CA LYS A 350 -18.26 1.98 2.20
C LYS A 350 -18.44 0.86 3.22
N ASP A 351 -17.57 -0.15 3.20
CA ASP A 351 -17.62 -1.25 4.16
C ASP A 351 -17.32 -0.77 5.58
N ARG A 352 -16.31 0.10 5.75
CA ARG A 352 -16.02 0.74 7.04
C ARG A 352 -17.20 1.55 7.55
N GLU A 353 -17.85 2.33 6.69
CA GLU A 353 -19.05 3.08 7.05
C GLU A 353 -20.20 2.15 7.50
N LEU A 354 -20.38 1.01 6.83
CA LEU A 354 -21.39 0.02 7.19
C LEU A 354 -21.08 -0.64 8.55
N THR A 355 -19.82 -0.98 8.80
CA THR A 355 -19.37 -1.54 10.08
C THR A 355 -19.62 -0.55 11.22
N LEU A 356 -19.23 0.71 11.04
CA LEU A 356 -19.43 1.76 12.06
C LEU A 356 -20.93 2.01 12.32
N LYS A 357 -21.77 2.04 11.29
CA LYS A 357 -23.24 2.17 11.46
C LYS A 357 -23.84 1.00 12.22
N THR A 358 -23.36 -0.22 11.96
CA THR A 358 -23.79 -1.43 12.68
C THR A 358 -23.37 -1.36 14.14
N GLN A 359 -22.11 -1.00 14.43
CA GLN A 359 -21.60 -0.80 15.79
C GLN A 359 -22.43 0.22 16.58
N ILE A 360 -22.78 1.37 15.97
CA ILE A 360 -23.65 2.37 16.60
C ILE A 360 -25.01 1.75 16.96
N LYS A 361 -25.63 1.05 16.02
CA LYS A 361 -26.96 0.45 16.22
C LYS A 361 -26.93 -0.58 17.36
N ASP A 362 -25.97 -1.49 17.33
CA ASP A 362 -25.85 -2.58 18.30
C ASP A 362 -25.56 -2.04 19.70
N ALA A 363 -24.62 -1.09 19.81
CA ALA A 363 -24.29 -0.44 21.08
C ALA A 363 -25.48 0.33 21.67
N ILE A 364 -26.31 0.98 20.83
CA ILE A 364 -27.53 1.65 21.31
C ILE A 364 -28.57 0.65 21.81
N VAL A 365 -28.76 -0.48 21.12
CA VAL A 365 -29.69 -1.53 21.54
C VAL A 365 -29.25 -2.10 22.89
N GLU A 366 -27.96 -2.42 23.02
CA GLU A 366 -27.41 -2.98 24.26
C GLU A 366 -27.50 -1.97 25.42
N ALA A 367 -27.16 -0.69 25.17
CA ALA A 367 -27.29 0.37 26.17
C ALA A 367 -28.73 0.49 26.71
N LYS A 368 -29.74 0.37 25.83
CA LYS A 368 -31.16 0.40 26.24
C LYS A 368 -31.53 -0.82 27.08
N ASN A 369 -31.13 -2.02 26.67
CA ASN A 369 -31.38 -3.24 27.43
C ASN A 369 -30.75 -3.17 28.84
N LEU A 370 -29.53 -2.62 28.93
CA LEU A 370 -28.82 -2.43 30.20
C LEU A 370 -29.49 -1.37 31.08
N MET A 371 -30.03 -0.30 30.49
CA MET A 371 -30.85 0.68 31.21
C MET A 371 -32.09 0.06 31.84
N ASP A 372 -32.82 -0.78 31.08
CA ASP A 372 -34.00 -1.49 31.58
C ASP A 372 -33.63 -2.45 32.72
N GLY A 373 -32.46 -3.07 32.63
CA GLY A 373 -31.86 -3.90 33.68
C GLY A 373 -31.26 -3.13 34.86
N LYS A 374 -31.37 -1.80 34.91
CA LYS A 374 -30.78 -0.92 35.94
C LYS A 374 -29.24 -1.02 36.04
N LYS A 375 -28.57 -1.47 34.98
CA LYS A 375 -27.10 -1.53 34.86
C LYS A 375 -26.57 -0.26 34.20
N TYR A 376 -26.68 0.85 34.92
CA TYR A 376 -26.45 2.20 34.40
C TYR A 376 -25.01 2.48 33.94
N VAL A 377 -24.01 1.88 34.58
CA VAL A 377 -22.59 2.07 34.21
C VAL A 377 -22.29 1.38 32.87
N ASP A 378 -22.70 0.12 32.73
CA ASP A 378 -22.53 -0.64 31.48
C ASP A 378 -23.30 0.01 30.31
N ALA A 379 -24.48 0.58 30.59
CA ALA A 379 -25.24 1.35 29.61
C ALA A 379 -24.48 2.60 29.13
N ALA A 380 -23.83 3.32 30.05
CA ALA A 380 -23.04 4.50 29.70
C ALA A 380 -21.86 4.14 28.79
N VAL A 381 -21.15 3.04 29.10
CA VAL A 381 -20.05 2.52 28.26
C VAL A 381 -20.52 2.23 26.84
N ASN A 382 -21.68 1.60 26.68
CA ASN A 382 -22.24 1.31 25.35
C ASN A 382 -22.63 2.59 24.59
N TYR A 383 -23.17 3.62 25.26
CA TYR A 383 -23.41 4.91 24.62
C TYR A 383 -22.10 5.63 24.23
N GLU A 384 -21.01 5.45 24.97
CA GLU A 384 -19.69 5.98 24.58
C GLU A 384 -19.12 5.27 23.35
N ILE A 385 -19.28 3.95 23.24
CA ILE A 385 -18.92 3.19 22.04
C ILE A 385 -19.68 3.73 20.82
N ALA A 386 -21.00 3.95 20.95
CA ALA A 386 -21.80 4.57 19.90
C ALA A 386 -21.34 6.00 19.56
N ALA A 387 -20.94 6.79 20.57
CA ALA A 387 -20.43 8.14 20.37
C ALA A 387 -19.11 8.14 19.59
N GLN A 388 -18.20 7.23 19.91
CA GLN A 388 -16.89 7.13 19.24
C GLN A 388 -17.05 6.69 17.78
N ALA A 389 -17.89 5.67 17.53
CA ALA A 389 -18.19 5.25 16.16
C ALA A 389 -18.87 6.36 15.34
N ALA A 390 -19.75 7.17 15.95
CA ALA A 390 -20.36 8.32 15.30
C ALA A 390 -19.33 9.41 14.97
N LYS A 391 -18.33 9.63 15.84
CA LYS A 391 -17.21 10.55 15.60
C LYS A 391 -16.36 10.10 14.42
N GLU A 392 -16.05 8.81 14.32
CA GLU A 392 -15.30 8.25 13.18
C GLU A 392 -16.06 8.33 11.85
N LEU A 393 -17.40 8.28 11.89
CA LEU A 393 -18.26 8.55 10.72
C LEU A 393 -18.37 10.04 10.35
N GLY A 394 -17.84 10.95 11.17
CA GLY A 394 -18.05 12.39 11.01
C GLY A 394 -19.44 12.88 11.41
N ASP A 395 -20.28 12.04 12.02
CA ASP A 395 -21.60 12.43 12.55
C ASP A 395 -21.45 13.17 13.89
N LYS A 396 -21.17 14.48 13.79
CA LYS A 396 -21.01 15.37 14.96
C LYS A 396 -22.26 15.45 15.82
N LYS A 397 -23.46 15.30 15.23
CA LYS A 397 -24.73 15.40 15.96
C LYS A 397 -24.97 14.12 16.75
N GLY A 398 -24.78 12.96 16.12
CA GLY A 398 -24.83 11.65 16.77
C GLY A 398 -23.82 11.56 17.92
N HIS A 399 -22.57 11.95 17.69
CA HIS A 399 -21.53 11.97 18.73
C HIS A 399 -21.99 12.75 19.98
N LYS A 400 -22.43 14.01 19.82
CA LYS A 400 -22.90 14.83 20.95
C LYS A 400 -24.10 14.21 21.65
N GLN A 401 -25.04 13.65 20.89
CA GLN A 401 -26.24 13.02 21.45
C GLN A 401 -25.90 11.80 22.30
N TYR A 402 -24.99 10.93 21.83
CA TYR A 402 -24.63 9.72 22.56
C TYR A 402 -23.74 10.00 23.78
N VAL A 403 -22.87 11.01 23.72
CA VAL A 403 -22.15 11.50 24.91
C VAL A 403 -23.14 11.98 25.97
N ALA A 404 -24.12 12.81 25.61
CA ALA A 404 -25.13 13.29 26.56
C ALA A 404 -25.91 12.14 27.20
N LYS A 405 -26.28 11.11 26.42
CA LYS A 405 -26.95 9.92 26.95
C LYS A 405 -26.07 9.12 27.92
N ALA A 406 -24.77 8.98 27.64
CA ALA A 406 -23.85 8.33 28.56
C ALA A 406 -23.78 9.09 29.90
N GLU A 407 -23.74 10.43 29.85
CA GLU A 407 -23.76 11.28 31.04
C GLU A 407 -25.09 11.16 31.81
N GLU A 408 -26.23 11.12 31.12
CA GLU A 408 -27.54 10.88 31.73
C GLU A 408 -27.58 9.53 32.48
N CYS A 409 -27.08 8.45 31.88
CA CYS A 409 -26.99 7.13 32.51
C CYS A 409 -26.20 7.19 33.83
N LEU A 410 -25.05 7.84 33.83
CA LEU A 410 -24.21 7.98 35.02
C LEU A 410 -24.88 8.86 36.09
N ALA A 411 -25.56 9.93 35.69
CA ALA A 411 -26.32 10.77 36.62
C ALA A 411 -27.45 10.00 37.32
N TYR A 412 -28.17 9.12 36.61
CA TYR A 412 -29.17 8.24 37.24
C TYR A 412 -28.57 7.30 38.28
N ARG A 413 -27.38 6.75 38.02
CA ARG A 413 -26.68 5.89 38.98
C ARG A 413 -26.35 6.65 40.26
N LEU A 414 -25.85 7.88 40.14
CA LEU A 414 -25.50 8.72 41.28
C LEU A 414 -26.74 9.06 42.13
N GLN A 415 -27.84 9.44 41.50
CA GLN A 415 -29.10 9.68 42.22
C GLN A 415 -29.60 8.45 43.00
N LEU A 416 -29.34 7.24 42.51
CA LEU A 416 -29.68 6.01 43.23
C LEU A 416 -28.77 5.76 44.42
N ILE A 417 -27.48 6.04 44.29
CA ILE A 417 -26.51 5.93 45.40
C ILE A 417 -26.89 6.92 46.51
N ASP A 418 -27.11 8.20 46.17
CA ASP A 418 -27.53 9.23 47.12
C ASP A 418 -28.82 8.83 47.88
N LYS A 419 -29.78 8.20 47.18
CA LYS A 419 -31.03 7.69 47.80
C LYS A 419 -30.83 6.50 48.72
N ILE A 420 -29.80 5.68 48.50
CA ILE A 420 -29.46 4.55 49.37
C ILE A 420 -28.75 5.09 50.61
N GLU A 421 -27.75 5.95 50.44
CA GLU A 421 -26.99 6.55 51.54
C GLU A 421 -27.90 7.38 52.47
N THR A 422 -28.80 8.18 51.93
CA THR A 422 -29.77 8.95 52.74
C THR A 422 -30.79 8.08 53.47
N LYS A 423 -31.12 6.90 52.95
CA LYS A 423 -31.99 5.94 53.64
C LYS A 423 -31.24 5.19 54.74
N GLU A 424 -30.00 4.79 54.51
CA GLU A 424 -29.15 4.16 55.53
C GLU A 424 -28.87 5.13 56.68
N ALA A 425 -28.66 6.42 56.40
CA ALA A 425 -28.50 7.46 57.42
C ALA A 425 -29.79 7.78 58.21
N ALA A 426 -30.96 7.42 57.69
CA ALA A 426 -32.26 7.68 58.33
C ALA A 426 -32.81 6.49 59.14
N VAL A 427 -32.15 5.32 59.11
CA VAL A 427 -32.43 4.22 60.02
C VAL A 427 -31.76 4.56 61.36
N GLU A 428 -32.55 4.98 62.36
CA GLU A 428 -32.07 5.11 63.74
C GLU A 428 -31.29 3.84 64.13
N PRO A 429 -30.14 3.96 64.85
CA PRO A 429 -29.35 2.81 65.23
C PRO A 429 -30.21 1.88 66.08
N LEU A 430 -30.63 0.77 65.49
CA LEU A 430 -31.20 -0.36 66.20
C LEU A 430 -30.13 -0.84 67.17
N VAL A 431 -30.38 -0.57 68.46
CA VAL A 431 -29.61 -1.10 69.59
C VAL A 431 -29.70 -2.63 69.51
N LEU A 432 -28.74 -3.23 68.82
CA LEU A 432 -28.42 -4.65 68.91
C LEU A 432 -27.56 -4.87 70.15
N PRO A 433 -27.69 -6.02 70.84
CA PRO A 433 -26.96 -6.30 72.07
C PRO A 433 -25.45 -6.26 71.81
N GLU A 434 -24.74 -5.61 72.72
CA GLU A 434 -23.29 -5.47 72.75
C GLU A 434 -22.60 -6.83 72.55
N GLU A 435 -22.10 -7.06 71.34
CA GLU A 435 -21.00 -7.98 71.09
C GLU A 435 -19.78 -7.11 70.79
N GLU A 436 -18.79 -7.19 71.68
CA GLU A 436 -17.56 -6.39 71.70
C GLU A 436 -16.78 -6.50 70.39
N ALA A 437 -17.04 -5.59 69.46
CA ALA A 437 -16.10 -5.20 68.43
C ALA A 437 -15.62 -3.78 68.76
N GLU A 438 -14.44 -3.67 69.38
CA GLU A 438 -13.70 -2.42 69.54
C GLU A 438 -13.33 -1.84 68.15
N GLY A 439 -14.31 -1.23 67.49
CA GLY A 439 -14.12 -0.41 66.31
C GLY A 439 -13.68 0.99 66.75
N LYS A 440 -12.37 1.26 66.69
CA LYS A 440 -11.84 2.62 66.80
C LYS A 440 -12.59 3.52 65.80
N PRO A 441 -13.02 4.74 66.20
CA PRO A 441 -13.62 5.68 65.26
C PRO A 441 -12.66 5.86 64.09
N ALA A 442 -13.16 5.67 62.86
CA ALA A 442 -12.37 5.85 61.65
C ALA A 442 -11.72 7.23 61.72
N GLU A 443 -10.41 7.26 61.87
CA GLU A 443 -9.62 8.47 61.98
C GLU A 443 -9.87 9.30 60.71
N GLU A 444 -10.55 10.44 60.86
CA GLU A 444 -10.91 11.31 59.75
C GLU A 444 -9.63 11.72 59.04
N VAL A 445 -9.41 11.16 57.84
CA VAL A 445 -8.25 11.51 57.03
C VAL A 445 -8.40 12.99 56.64
N PRO A 446 -7.43 13.86 56.96
CA PRO A 446 -7.54 15.28 56.66
C PRO A 446 -7.75 15.55 55.17
N ASP A 447 -8.63 16.51 54.85
CA ASP A 447 -8.96 16.91 53.46
C ASP A 447 -7.72 17.29 52.62
N ALA A 448 -6.64 17.73 53.25
CA ALA A 448 -5.36 17.99 52.56
C ALA A 448 -4.75 16.71 51.96
N VAL A 449 -4.78 15.60 52.72
CA VAL A 449 -4.23 14.31 52.29
C VAL A 449 -5.10 13.69 51.20
N LEU A 450 -6.42 13.84 51.30
CA LEU A 450 -7.36 13.38 50.27
C LEU A 450 -7.18 14.16 48.96
N ARG A 451 -6.90 15.46 49.02
CA ARG A 451 -6.58 16.28 47.84
C ARG A 451 -5.30 15.86 47.15
N GLU A 452 -4.23 15.60 47.92
CA GLU A 452 -2.96 15.16 47.36
C GLU A 452 -3.11 13.83 46.61
N LYS A 453 -3.81 12.86 47.21
CA LYS A 453 -4.12 11.57 46.56
C LYS A 453 -4.99 11.74 45.31
N LEU A 454 -5.98 12.63 45.34
CA LEU A 454 -6.81 12.94 44.17
C LEU A 454 -5.98 13.49 43.01
N ASN A 455 -5.09 14.45 43.28
CA ASN A 455 -4.21 15.04 42.27
C ASN A 455 -3.27 14.00 41.68
N GLN A 456 -2.65 13.17 42.53
CA GLN A 456 -1.79 12.08 42.08
C GLN A 456 -2.53 11.13 41.12
N MET A 457 -3.77 10.74 41.46
CA MET A 457 -4.57 9.88 40.59
C MET A 457 -4.89 10.54 39.23
N ILE A 458 -5.11 11.86 39.19
CA ILE A 458 -5.36 12.62 37.96
C ILE A 458 -4.10 12.73 37.10
N GLU A 459 -2.94 12.93 37.73
CA GLU A 459 -1.64 13.02 37.06
C GLU A 459 -1.24 11.69 36.40
N GLU A 460 -1.41 10.59 37.13
CA GLU A 460 -1.08 9.22 36.68
C GLU A 460 -2.07 8.68 35.61
N CYS A 461 -3.22 9.32 35.42
CA CYS A 461 -4.19 8.87 34.44
C CYS A 461 -3.72 9.16 32.99
N GLU A 462 -3.56 8.11 32.18
CA GLU A 462 -3.17 8.21 30.76
C GLU A 462 -4.27 8.82 29.88
N ILE A 463 -5.53 8.74 30.31
CA ILE A 463 -6.69 9.24 29.58
C ILE A 463 -7.13 10.61 30.12
N SER A 464 -7.82 11.40 29.28
CA SER A 464 -8.16 12.80 29.56
C SER A 464 -9.11 13.05 30.75
N TYR A 465 -9.68 12.01 31.37
CA TYR A 465 -10.61 12.13 32.49
C TYR A 465 -10.58 10.91 33.42
N LEU A 466 -10.95 11.11 34.68
CA LEU A 466 -11.25 10.05 35.65
C LEU A 466 -12.75 9.93 35.91
N ASN A 467 -13.23 8.72 36.18
CA ASN A 467 -14.58 8.47 36.66
C ASN A 467 -14.67 8.81 38.16
N ILE A 468 -15.59 9.70 38.53
CA ILE A 468 -15.72 10.20 39.90
C ILE A 468 -16.08 9.10 40.90
N ILE A 469 -16.76 8.03 40.45
CA ILE A 469 -17.16 6.89 41.29
C ILE A 469 -15.93 6.05 41.64
N ASP A 470 -15.07 5.76 40.67
CA ASP A 470 -13.85 4.97 40.89
C ASP A 470 -12.90 5.72 41.82
N VAL A 471 -12.85 7.05 41.69
CA VAL A 471 -12.11 7.93 42.59
C VAL A 471 -12.68 7.89 44.01
N ALA A 472 -14.01 7.99 44.16
CA ALA A 472 -14.68 7.91 45.46
C ALA A 472 -14.41 6.58 46.17
N GLN A 473 -14.49 5.46 45.44
CA GLN A 473 -14.19 4.13 45.96
C GLN A 473 -12.73 3.99 46.39
N LYS A 474 -11.78 4.49 45.59
CA LYS A 474 -10.35 4.43 45.92
C LYS A 474 -9.96 5.31 47.11
N LEU A 475 -10.61 6.47 47.26
CA LEU A 475 -10.35 7.40 48.35
C LEU A 475 -11.15 7.07 49.63
N GLY A 476 -12.13 6.18 49.55
CA GLY A 476 -12.98 5.82 50.70
C GLY A 476 -13.87 6.97 51.18
N ILE A 477 -14.30 7.85 50.28
CA ILE A 477 -15.14 9.02 50.58
C ILE A 477 -16.36 9.08 49.65
N SER A 478 -17.36 9.88 50.00
CA SER A 478 -18.55 10.04 49.17
C SER A 478 -18.25 10.74 47.84
N VAL A 479 -19.06 10.45 46.81
CA VAL A 479 -18.92 11.09 45.49
C VAL A 479 -19.08 12.62 45.57
N GLN A 480 -19.96 13.10 46.46
CA GLN A 480 -20.14 14.53 46.70
C GLN A 480 -18.85 15.16 47.22
N LYS A 481 -18.17 14.52 48.19
CA LYS A 481 -16.90 15.00 48.72
C LYS A 481 -15.80 15.00 47.66
N VAL A 482 -15.71 13.97 46.80
CA VAL A 482 -14.78 13.99 45.66
C VAL A 482 -15.05 15.17 44.72
N SER A 483 -16.32 15.47 44.42
CA SER A 483 -16.71 16.59 43.56
C SER A 483 -16.31 17.94 44.15
N GLU A 484 -16.48 18.11 45.46
CA GLU A 484 -16.04 19.30 46.18
C GLU A 484 -14.52 19.45 46.14
N LEU A 485 -13.77 18.38 46.48
CA LEU A 485 -12.31 18.37 46.43
C LEU A 485 -11.76 18.68 45.03
N ALA A 486 -12.41 18.18 43.97
CA ALA A 486 -12.00 18.43 42.58
C ALA A 486 -12.34 19.85 42.08
N LYS A 487 -13.43 20.45 42.59
CA LYS A 487 -13.78 21.85 42.29
C LYS A 487 -12.85 22.84 42.97
N GLU A 488 -12.41 22.52 44.19
CA GLU A 488 -11.43 23.33 44.94
C GLU A 488 -10.05 23.37 44.27
N THR A 489 -9.70 22.35 43.49
CA THR A 489 -8.43 22.24 42.75
C THR A 489 -8.51 22.73 41.29
N GLU A 490 -9.58 23.46 40.94
CA GLU A 490 -9.80 24.04 39.61
C GLU A 490 -9.87 23.04 38.45
N TYR A 491 -10.16 21.76 38.71
CA TYR A 491 -10.46 20.83 37.63
C TYR A 491 -11.86 21.08 37.08
N LYS A 492 -12.05 20.80 35.79
CA LYS A 492 -13.38 20.78 35.21
C LYS A 492 -14.06 19.48 35.66
N VAL A 493 -15.15 19.59 36.41
CA VAL A 493 -15.90 18.46 36.96
C VAL A 493 -17.29 18.41 36.31
N SER A 494 -17.66 17.26 35.74
CA SER A 494 -19.06 16.96 35.37
C SER A 494 -19.72 16.10 36.44
N ALA A 495 -20.98 15.72 36.25
CA ALA A 495 -21.70 14.87 37.20
C ALA A 495 -20.95 13.55 37.51
N SER A 496 -20.23 13.00 36.54
CA SER A 496 -19.61 11.67 36.65
C SER A 496 -18.10 11.63 36.36
N ARG A 497 -17.50 12.74 35.94
CA ARG A 497 -16.10 12.78 35.50
C ARG A 497 -15.34 13.97 36.05
N ILE A 498 -14.06 13.76 36.29
CA ILE A 498 -13.07 14.80 36.58
C ILE A 498 -12.16 14.88 35.36
N TYR A 499 -12.18 15.99 34.64
CA TYR A 499 -11.32 16.19 33.48
C TYR A 499 -9.97 16.72 33.95
N LYS A 500 -8.89 16.13 33.42
CA LYS A 500 -7.56 16.66 33.62
C LYS A 500 -7.57 18.11 33.14
N LYS A 501 -6.99 19.03 33.93
CA LYS A 501 -6.80 20.41 33.48
C LYS A 501 -6.08 20.27 32.14
N GLU A 502 -6.67 20.76 31.06
CA GLU A 502 -5.91 20.92 29.83
C GLU A 502 -4.77 21.84 30.25
N GLU A 503 -3.59 21.27 30.54
CA GLU A 503 -2.37 22.05 30.55
C GLU A 503 -2.47 22.83 29.25
N ASP A 504 -2.49 24.16 29.36
CA ASP A 504 -2.15 25.00 28.24
C ASP A 504 -0.87 24.37 27.72
N LYS A 505 -0.98 23.57 26.67
CA LYS A 505 0.14 23.15 25.86
C LYS A 505 0.59 24.42 25.15
N LYS A 506 1.13 25.37 25.91
CA LYS A 506 2.49 25.83 25.65
C LYS A 506 3.30 24.56 25.59
N GLY A 507 3.29 23.94 24.41
CA GLY A 507 4.22 22.87 24.11
C GLY A 507 5.60 23.35 24.50
N LYS A 508 6.52 22.40 24.70
CA LYS A 508 7.92 22.67 24.37
C LYS A 508 7.89 23.56 23.13
N GLY A 509 8.41 24.80 23.26
CA GLY A 509 8.32 25.75 22.17
C GLY A 509 8.88 25.06 20.94
N LEU A 510 8.39 25.41 19.75
CA LEU A 510 8.90 24.82 18.51
C LEU A 510 10.45 24.83 18.50
N GLU A 511 11.05 25.86 19.13
CA GLU A 511 12.48 26.02 19.41
C GLU A 511 13.11 24.93 20.30
N ASP A 512 12.45 24.47 21.37
CA ASP A 512 12.96 23.43 22.26
C ASP A 512 12.90 22.06 21.58
N LEU A 513 11.81 21.79 20.86
CA LEU A 513 11.67 20.57 20.05
C LEU A 513 12.69 20.55 18.91
N PHE A 514 12.94 21.72 18.30
CA PHE A 514 13.96 21.91 17.27
C PHE A 514 15.37 21.59 17.80
N LYS A 515 15.73 22.10 18.98
CA LYS A 515 17.04 21.82 19.59
C LYS A 515 17.25 20.35 19.92
N GLU A 516 16.23 19.66 20.42
CA GLU A 516 16.28 18.25 20.78
C GLU A 516 16.45 17.36 19.53
N ILE A 517 15.63 17.59 18.51
CA ILE A 517 15.67 16.83 17.24
C ILE A 517 16.96 17.14 16.46
N LEU A 518 17.42 18.39 16.45
CA LEU A 518 18.68 18.75 15.79
C LEU A 518 19.87 18.04 16.43
N LYS A 519 19.90 17.97 17.77
CA LYS A 519 20.97 17.28 18.50
C LYS A 519 20.98 15.79 18.18
N GLU A 520 19.83 15.13 18.18
CA GLU A 520 19.70 13.71 17.87
C GLU A 520 20.12 13.40 16.42
N LEU A 521 19.68 14.22 15.46
CA LEU A 521 20.03 14.04 14.05
C LEU A 521 21.53 14.28 13.77
N MET A 522 22.17 15.22 14.48
CA MET A 522 23.62 15.43 14.37
C MET A 522 24.43 14.28 14.98
N GLU A 523 23.95 13.67 16.08
CA GLU A 523 24.60 12.53 16.72
C GLU A 523 24.49 11.24 15.87
N GLU A 524 23.42 11.07 15.08
CA GLU A 524 23.23 9.88 14.24
C GLU A 524 23.96 9.90 12.89
N THR A 525 24.23 11.08 12.32
CA THR A 525 24.60 11.17 10.90
C THR A 525 26.10 11.26 10.62
N ASP A 526 26.98 11.52 11.60
CA ASP A 526 28.41 11.82 11.39
C ASP A 526 28.66 12.91 10.30
N GLU A 527 27.62 13.68 9.93
CA GLU A 527 27.66 14.68 8.87
C GLU A 527 27.69 16.09 9.48
N GLU A 528 28.59 16.95 8.99
CA GLU A 528 28.66 18.37 9.38
C GLU A 528 27.46 19.21 8.88
N PHE A 529 26.59 18.63 8.04
CA PHE A 529 25.48 19.33 7.38
C PHE A 529 24.21 18.48 7.35
N LEU A 530 23.16 18.96 8.02
CA LEU A 530 21.83 18.36 7.96
C LEU A 530 21.00 18.92 6.81
N ARG A 531 20.22 18.05 6.17
CA ARG A 531 19.28 18.47 5.12
C ARG A 531 18.03 19.06 5.75
N VAL A 532 17.66 20.28 5.35
CA VAL A 532 16.45 20.99 5.78
C VAL A 532 15.19 20.11 5.67
N GLU A 533 15.08 19.31 4.61
CA GLU A 533 13.95 18.39 4.38
C GLU A 533 13.79 17.33 5.48
N GLU A 534 14.90 16.82 6.01
CA GLU A 534 14.90 15.78 7.05
C GLU A 534 14.51 16.38 8.40
N MET A 535 15.01 17.59 8.69
CA MET A 535 14.61 18.37 9.86
C MET A 535 13.14 18.76 9.82
N ALA A 536 12.65 19.30 8.69
CA ALA A 536 11.26 19.70 8.51
C ALA A 536 10.30 18.52 8.72
N ARG A 537 10.65 17.35 8.18
CA ARG A 537 9.89 16.11 8.37
C ARG A 537 9.88 15.65 9.82
N ALA A 538 11.02 15.70 10.51
CA ALA A 538 11.12 15.31 11.92
C ALA A 538 10.31 16.24 12.84
N LEU A 539 10.27 17.54 12.50
CA LEU A 539 9.57 18.57 13.27
C LEU A 539 8.08 18.69 12.93
N GLY A 540 7.64 18.12 11.81
CA GLY A 540 6.27 18.27 11.34
C GLY A 540 5.91 19.70 10.90
N ILE A 541 6.90 20.49 10.48
CA ILE A 541 6.74 21.88 10.04
C ILE A 541 7.21 22.05 8.59
N SER A 542 6.95 23.21 7.99
CA SER A 542 7.39 23.48 6.62
C SER A 542 8.92 23.62 6.51
N GLU A 543 9.48 23.38 5.32
CA GLU A 543 10.91 23.64 5.05
C GLU A 543 11.26 25.12 5.32
N GLU A 544 10.34 26.04 5.03
CA GLU A 544 10.49 27.48 5.28
C GLU A 544 10.59 27.84 6.76
N GLU A 545 9.69 27.30 7.58
CA GLU A 545 9.74 27.47 9.04
C GLU A 545 10.99 26.81 9.63
N THR A 546 11.44 25.69 9.06
CA THR A 546 12.65 25.00 9.48
C THR A 546 13.91 25.81 9.16
N ILE A 547 13.99 26.43 7.97
CA ILE A 547 15.08 27.33 7.58
C ILE A 547 15.12 28.53 8.52
N LYS A 548 13.96 29.14 8.75
CA LYS A 548 13.85 30.31 9.63
C LYS A 548 14.26 29.98 11.06
N LEU A 549 13.80 28.86 11.62
CA LEU A 549 14.25 28.41 12.94
C LEU A 549 15.76 28.13 12.99
N ALA A 550 16.31 27.52 11.95
CA ALA A 550 17.75 27.26 11.89
C ALA A 550 18.56 28.56 11.88
N GLU A 551 18.16 29.54 11.07
CA GLU A 551 18.78 30.86 10.98
C GLU A 551 18.64 31.65 12.29
N ASP A 552 17.46 31.63 12.92
CA ASP A 552 17.18 32.28 14.21
C ASP A 552 18.04 31.70 15.35
N GLN A 553 18.46 30.43 15.24
CA GLN A 553 19.38 29.76 16.17
C GLN A 553 20.86 29.88 15.75
N GLY A 554 21.18 30.64 14.70
CA GLY A 554 22.54 30.94 14.27
C GLY A 554 23.19 29.90 13.35
N TYR A 555 22.42 28.93 12.83
CA TYR A 555 22.92 27.94 11.88
C TYR A 555 22.94 28.51 10.46
N GLN A 556 24.01 28.24 9.71
CA GLN A 556 24.08 28.59 8.29
C GLN A 556 23.37 27.54 7.44
N VAL A 557 22.25 27.93 6.83
CA VAL A 557 21.50 27.05 5.93
C VAL A 557 21.94 27.29 4.48
N LYS A 558 22.44 26.24 3.82
CA LYS A 558 22.61 26.26 2.36
C LYS A 558 21.29 25.85 1.72
N GLU A 559 20.58 26.81 1.10
CA GLU A 559 19.36 26.54 0.34
C GLU A 559 19.60 25.39 -0.66
N SER A 560 18.74 24.37 -0.61
CA SER A 560 18.79 23.29 -1.58
C SER A 560 18.42 23.83 -2.96
N LYS A 561 19.04 23.28 -4.02
CA LYS A 561 18.72 23.66 -5.40
C LYS A 561 17.22 23.48 -5.73
N ILE A 562 16.60 22.47 -5.11
CA ILE A 562 15.18 22.12 -5.25
C ILE A 562 14.28 23.18 -4.60
N TYR A 563 14.66 23.70 -3.42
CA TYR A 563 13.90 24.76 -2.74
C TYR A 563 13.96 26.08 -3.54
N LYS A 564 15.12 26.42 -4.12
CA LYS A 564 15.23 27.55 -5.06
C LYS A 564 14.31 27.39 -6.28
N GLU A 565 14.31 26.21 -6.90
CA GLU A 565 13.48 25.92 -8.06
C GLU A 565 11.97 25.98 -7.70
N LYS A 566 11.55 25.41 -6.57
CA LYS A 566 10.15 25.50 -6.09
C LYS A 566 9.72 26.93 -5.74
N LYS A 567 10.59 27.73 -5.13
CA LYS A 567 10.32 29.14 -4.81
C LYS A 567 10.22 30.01 -6.07
N GLU A 568 10.94 29.64 -7.12
CA GLU A 568 10.82 30.27 -8.45
C GLU A 568 9.60 29.76 -9.24
N GLU A 569 9.19 28.50 -9.07
CA GLU A 569 7.97 27.93 -9.66
C GLU A 569 6.70 28.44 -8.99
N ALA A 570 6.66 28.56 -7.66
CA ALA A 570 5.53 29.15 -6.93
C ALA A 570 5.29 30.62 -7.32
N LYS A 571 6.37 31.36 -7.63
CA LYS A 571 6.28 32.72 -8.20
C LYS A 571 5.80 32.76 -9.66
N LYS A 572 5.81 31.63 -10.37
CA LYS A 572 5.33 31.50 -11.76
C LYS A 572 3.91 30.92 -11.83
N GLU A 573 3.47 30.16 -10.83
CA GLU A 573 2.13 29.53 -10.79
C GLU A 573 1.03 30.41 -10.19
N GLU A 574 1.36 31.47 -9.43
CA GLU A 574 0.38 32.51 -9.13
C GLU A 574 0.08 33.31 -10.41
N GLY A 575 -1.03 32.97 -11.07
CA GLY A 575 -1.50 33.73 -12.22
C GLY A 575 -1.71 35.19 -11.80
N PRO A 576 -1.46 36.17 -12.70
CA PRO A 576 -1.61 37.59 -12.36
C PRO A 576 -3.00 37.93 -11.78
N GLY A 577 -4.03 37.12 -12.07
CA GLY A 577 -5.35 37.21 -11.47
C GLY A 577 -5.40 36.95 -9.96
N ASP A 578 -4.70 35.94 -9.44
CA ASP A 578 -4.80 35.53 -8.03
C ASP A 578 -4.16 36.56 -7.09
N ILE A 579 -3.02 37.13 -7.52
CA ILE A 579 -2.34 38.24 -6.83
C ILE A 579 -3.25 39.48 -6.78
N LEU A 580 -3.99 39.76 -7.87
CA LEU A 580 -4.92 40.88 -7.92
C LEU A 580 -6.14 40.65 -7.03
N GLN A 581 -6.65 39.41 -6.94
CA GLN A 581 -7.75 39.05 -6.05
C GLN A 581 -7.39 39.27 -4.57
N GLU A 582 -6.23 38.79 -4.13
CA GLU A 582 -5.82 38.95 -2.72
C GLU A 582 -5.52 40.42 -2.40
N LYS A 583 -4.89 41.18 -3.32
CA LYS A 583 -4.70 42.62 -3.14
C LYS A 583 -6.03 43.37 -3.03
N LEU A 584 -7.03 43.04 -3.85
CA LEU A 584 -8.36 43.66 -3.77
C LEU A 584 -9.02 43.37 -2.41
N LYS A 585 -8.89 42.13 -1.93
CA LYS A 585 -9.43 41.71 -0.63
C LYS A 585 -8.77 42.45 0.54
N VAL A 586 -7.44 42.52 0.57
CA VAL A 586 -6.69 43.30 1.59
C VAL A 586 -7.09 44.77 1.54
N LEU A 587 -7.17 45.37 0.35
CA LEU A 587 -7.54 46.77 0.19
C LEU A 587 -8.96 47.05 0.74
N MET A 588 -9.88 46.13 0.49
CA MET A 588 -11.23 46.20 1.03
C MET A 588 -11.24 45.99 2.54
N GLU A 589 -10.44 45.09 3.11
CA GLU A 589 -10.35 44.84 4.56
C GLU A 589 -9.74 46.01 5.33
N GLU A 590 -8.63 46.58 4.85
CA GLU A 590 -7.91 47.69 5.51
C GLU A 590 -8.68 49.01 5.46
N THR A 591 -9.51 49.21 4.43
CA THR A 591 -10.37 50.38 4.39
C THR A 591 -11.67 50.10 5.16
N ASP A 592 -11.81 50.72 6.33
CA ASP A 592 -13.05 50.74 7.13
C ASP A 592 -14.26 51.39 6.41
N LYS A 593 -14.08 51.76 5.14
CA LYS A 593 -15.10 52.35 4.30
C LYS A 593 -16.09 51.27 3.85
N LYS A 594 -17.39 51.59 3.96
CA LYS A 594 -18.48 50.75 3.42
C LYS A 594 -18.45 50.61 1.90
N ALA A 595 -17.74 51.52 1.20
CA ALA A 595 -17.59 51.51 -0.24
C ALA A 595 -16.29 52.18 -0.69
N LEU A 596 -15.66 51.63 -1.72
CA LEU A 596 -14.51 52.24 -2.42
C LEU A 596 -14.92 52.66 -3.83
N LYS A 597 -14.33 53.75 -4.35
CA LYS A 597 -14.50 54.13 -5.77
C LYS A 597 -13.68 53.19 -6.64
N VAL A 598 -14.27 52.71 -7.74
CA VAL A 598 -13.61 51.79 -8.68
C VAL A 598 -12.30 52.38 -9.21
N GLU A 599 -12.28 53.67 -9.55
CA GLU A 599 -11.10 54.40 -10.02
C GLU A 599 -9.92 54.34 -9.02
N GLU A 600 -10.20 54.49 -7.71
CA GLU A 600 -9.18 54.46 -6.67
C GLU A 600 -8.59 53.05 -6.54
N VAL A 601 -9.43 52.03 -6.63
CA VAL A 601 -9.02 50.62 -6.56
C VAL A 601 -8.22 50.22 -7.80
N ALA A 602 -8.70 50.61 -8.99
CA ALA A 602 -8.03 50.37 -10.27
C ALA A 602 -6.61 50.96 -10.28
N LYS A 603 -6.46 52.19 -9.76
CA LYS A 603 -5.17 52.86 -9.64
C LYS A 603 -4.19 52.14 -8.70
N VAL A 604 -4.68 51.56 -7.60
CA VAL A 604 -3.82 50.81 -6.67
C VAL A 604 -3.44 49.44 -7.22
N LEU A 605 -4.37 48.78 -7.92
CA LEU A 605 -4.15 47.47 -8.52
C LEU A 605 -3.35 47.53 -9.82
N GLY A 606 -3.27 48.71 -10.47
CA GLY A 606 -2.58 48.90 -11.74
C GLY A 606 -3.29 48.27 -12.93
N ILE A 607 -4.62 48.16 -12.87
CA ILE A 607 -5.50 47.58 -13.90
C ILE A 607 -6.59 48.58 -14.31
N SER A 608 -7.32 48.29 -15.38
CA SER A 608 -8.43 49.15 -15.82
C SER A 608 -9.62 49.14 -14.84
N GLU A 609 -10.46 50.16 -14.90
CA GLU A 609 -11.71 50.19 -14.11
C GLU A 609 -12.64 49.02 -14.46
N GLU A 610 -12.65 48.58 -15.72
CA GLU A 610 -13.45 47.45 -16.19
C GLU A 610 -12.98 46.12 -15.60
N GLU A 611 -11.67 45.86 -15.63
CA GLU A 611 -11.05 44.69 -14.99
C GLU A 611 -11.26 44.71 -13.48
N THR A 612 -11.19 45.87 -12.84
CA THR A 612 -11.44 46.02 -11.40
C THR A 612 -12.88 45.67 -11.04
N MET A 613 -13.86 46.05 -11.87
CA MET A 613 -15.27 45.69 -11.65
C MET A 613 -15.53 44.20 -11.83
N MET A 614 -14.90 43.56 -12.82
CA MET A 614 -14.99 42.10 -13.02
C MET A 614 -14.38 41.35 -11.83
N LEU A 615 -13.15 41.72 -11.45
CA LEU A 615 -12.43 41.14 -10.32
C LEU A 615 -13.22 41.24 -9.01
N ALA A 616 -13.88 42.39 -8.78
CA ALA A 616 -14.73 42.60 -7.62
C ALA A 616 -16.00 41.74 -7.64
N GLY A 617 -16.59 41.53 -8.82
CA GLY A 617 -17.74 40.66 -9.00
C GLY A 617 -17.41 39.20 -8.69
N ASP A 618 -16.27 38.71 -9.19
CA ASP A 618 -15.81 37.33 -8.97
C ASP A 618 -15.54 37.04 -7.48
N GLN A 619 -15.10 38.05 -6.72
CA GLN A 619 -14.90 37.99 -5.28
C GLN A 619 -16.19 38.22 -4.46
N GLY A 620 -17.35 38.32 -5.11
CA GLY A 620 -18.64 38.45 -4.46
C GLY A 620 -18.94 39.83 -3.85
N TYR A 621 -18.18 40.87 -4.23
CA TYR A 621 -18.48 42.26 -3.87
C TYR A 621 -19.61 42.81 -4.75
N GLN A 622 -20.41 43.73 -4.20
CA GLN A 622 -21.46 44.38 -4.97
C GLN A 622 -20.90 45.64 -5.66
N VAL A 623 -21.01 45.74 -6.98
CA VAL A 623 -20.57 46.92 -7.74
C VAL A 623 -21.79 47.76 -8.15
N LYS A 624 -21.85 49.04 -7.76
CA LYS A 624 -22.94 49.98 -8.12
C LYS A 624 -22.40 51.39 -8.35
N LYS A 625 -22.71 51.99 -9.51
CA LYS A 625 -22.38 53.39 -9.88
C LYS A 625 -20.91 53.75 -9.58
N SER A 626 -19.98 52.98 -10.13
CA SER A 626 -18.52 53.17 -9.97
C SER A 626 -18.02 53.05 -8.52
N LYS A 627 -18.72 52.29 -7.67
CA LYS A 627 -18.30 51.95 -6.31
C LYS A 627 -18.43 50.45 -6.04
N ILE A 628 -17.48 49.91 -5.27
CA ILE A 628 -17.42 48.52 -4.80
C ILE A 628 -17.83 48.49 -3.32
N TYR A 629 -18.79 47.63 -2.96
CA TYR A 629 -19.37 47.53 -1.63
C TYR A 629 -19.10 46.15 -1.01
N LYS A 630 -18.76 46.12 0.28
CA LYS A 630 -18.72 44.88 1.07
C LYS A 630 -20.15 44.30 1.14
N LYS A 631 -20.29 43.01 0.85
CA LYS A 631 -21.56 42.30 1.02
C LYS A 631 -21.93 42.29 2.51
N LYS A 632 -23.13 42.74 2.86
CA LYS A 632 -23.62 42.69 4.25
C LYS A 632 -23.78 41.21 4.61
N LYS A 633 -23.08 40.73 5.65
CA LYS A 633 -23.35 39.39 6.21
C LYS A 633 -24.83 39.38 6.64
N GLU A 634 -25.62 38.50 6.04
CA GLU A 634 -27.03 38.25 6.42
C GLU A 634 -27.13 37.59 7.78
#